data_AF-A0A7V4M3M5-F1
#
_entry.id   AF-A0A7V4M3M5-F1
#
_cell.length_a   1.000
_cell.length_b   1.000
_cell.length_c   1.000
_cell.angle_alpha   90.00
_cell.angle_beta   90.00
_cell.angle_gamma   90.00
#
_symmetry.space_group_name_H-M   'P 1'
#
loop_
_entity.id
_entity.type
_entity.pdbx_description
1 polymer ?
#
loop_
_entity_poly.entity_id
_entity_poly.type
_entity_poly.pdbx_seq_one_letter_code
_entity_poly.pdbx_strand_id
1 'polypeptide(L)'
;MLGCHDFCGWYEWTFHFFRRKWGQDAVARLWAEAIGGESQRHYLKAARQAGLRGLYHTWVKTGQDEACDWTFTLDEARNVLRWDMRRCPSKGFLIAHDRNADEDYCDHCMGWMIPLLDQVGVEVWEHEHNHLGQCWGTMRRKDLPSHPLEVEADIRRDPRWNTGFVDRWEGGRKQPLMPEASAAIDPCHLLVDWFAGCDRFLVVADEPVDDAEACSTMPSIADKRDGVLMTDRAYLRSLPSGGRQVGVLMGHGSENLGQLASKYLATDKDRRPLLLHPYLPGRTALDWTALGLPRPVPILPLLIRTGQYVHLPGNADPDERFLLAALGRALQQKSLTDS
;
A
#
# COMPACT_ATOMS: atom_id res chain seq x y z
N MET A 1 -1.19 19.47 26.13
CA MET A 1 -1.50 19.71 24.71
C MET A 1 -0.68 18.70 23.93
N LEU A 2 -1.31 17.86 23.10
CA LEU A 2 -0.56 16.92 22.25
C LEU A 2 0.15 17.71 21.15
N GLY A 3 1.39 17.37 20.81
CA GLY A 3 2.06 17.95 19.66
C GLY A 3 1.39 17.52 18.34
N CYS A 4 1.54 18.31 17.28
CA CYS A 4 1.02 17.97 15.95
C CYS A 4 1.55 16.61 15.44
N HIS A 5 2.80 16.26 15.77
CA HIS A 5 3.39 14.97 15.40
C HIS A 5 2.84 13.80 16.22
N ASP A 6 2.57 13.99 17.52
CA ASP A 6 1.96 12.93 18.35
C ASP A 6 0.59 12.54 17.81
N PHE A 7 -0.14 13.51 17.25
CA PHE A 7 -1.44 13.32 16.65
C PHE A 7 -1.44 12.36 15.45
N CYS A 8 -0.36 12.31 14.66
CA CYS A 8 -0.23 11.35 13.55
C CYS A 8 -0.31 9.89 14.01
N GLY A 9 0.29 9.57 15.16
CA GLY A 9 0.19 8.26 15.79
C GLY A 9 -1.21 7.95 16.32
N TRP A 10 -1.94 8.96 16.78
CA TRP A 10 -3.33 8.79 17.22
C TRP A 10 -4.28 8.51 16.06
N TYR A 11 -4.05 9.08 14.87
CA TYR A 11 -4.85 8.76 13.68
C TYR A 11 -4.82 7.28 13.34
N GLU A 12 -3.63 6.70 13.31
CA GLU A 12 -3.44 5.27 13.01
C GLU A 12 -4.23 4.39 13.99
N TRP A 13 -4.09 4.65 15.29
CA TRP A 13 -4.87 3.95 16.30
C TRP A 13 -6.38 4.16 16.14
N THR A 14 -6.81 5.39 15.82
CA THR A 14 -8.22 5.75 15.66
C THR A 14 -8.83 5.01 14.48
N PHE A 15 -8.16 4.97 13.32
CA PHE A 15 -8.65 4.25 12.14
C PHE A 15 -8.79 2.77 12.43
N HIS A 16 -7.77 2.17 13.04
CA HIS A 16 -7.79 0.77 13.42
C HIS A 16 -8.91 0.48 14.44
N PHE A 17 -9.14 1.35 15.42
CA PHE A 17 -10.25 1.23 16.36
C PHE A 17 -11.62 1.31 15.68
N PHE A 18 -11.83 2.29 14.80
CA PHE A 18 -13.10 2.47 14.08
C PHE A 18 -13.41 1.26 13.21
N ARG A 19 -12.41 0.78 12.48
CA ARG A 19 -12.50 -0.39 11.62
C ARG A 19 -12.92 -1.64 12.39
N ARG A 20 -12.23 -1.95 13.50
CA ARG A 20 -12.57 -3.12 14.34
C ARG A 20 -13.96 -3.02 14.95
N LYS A 21 -14.41 -1.82 15.28
CA LYS A 21 -15.66 -1.62 16.02
C LYS A 21 -16.89 -1.46 15.11
N TRP A 22 -16.70 -0.89 13.93
CA TRP A 22 -17.81 -0.47 13.06
C TRP A 22 -17.57 -0.70 11.56
N GLY A 23 -16.49 -1.38 11.18
CA GLY A 23 -16.21 -1.75 9.78
C GLY A 23 -15.60 -0.63 8.94
N GLN A 24 -15.33 -0.96 7.66
CA GLN A 24 -14.68 -0.09 6.68
C GLN A 24 -15.48 1.20 6.41
N ASP A 25 -16.80 1.09 6.30
CA ASP A 25 -17.68 2.24 6.03
C ASP A 25 -17.58 3.32 7.11
N ALA A 26 -17.41 2.91 8.38
CA ALA A 26 -17.23 3.85 9.47
C ALA A 26 -15.91 4.63 9.38
N VAL A 27 -14.85 4.00 8.87
CA VAL A 27 -13.56 4.66 8.60
C VAL A 27 -13.71 5.66 7.46
N ALA A 28 -14.38 5.27 6.36
CA ALA A 28 -14.63 6.17 5.24
C ALA A 28 -15.44 7.41 5.67
N ARG A 29 -16.46 7.22 6.51
CA ARG A 29 -17.24 8.32 7.10
C ARG A 29 -16.42 9.19 8.05
N LEU A 30 -15.56 8.59 8.89
CA LEU A 30 -14.65 9.35 9.74
C LEU A 30 -13.75 10.28 8.91
N TRP A 31 -13.20 9.78 7.80
CA TRP A 31 -12.37 10.58 6.90
C TRP A 31 -13.19 11.68 6.21
N ALA A 32 -14.33 11.35 5.62
CA ALA A 32 -15.13 12.33 4.87
C ALA A 32 -15.78 13.39 5.76
N GLU A 33 -16.37 12.99 6.89
CA GLU A 33 -17.21 13.85 7.73
C GLU A 33 -16.39 14.56 8.82
N ALA A 34 -15.59 13.83 9.60
CA ALA A 34 -14.88 14.41 10.74
C ALA A 34 -13.59 15.12 10.32
N ILE A 35 -12.76 14.43 9.53
CA ILE A 35 -11.53 15.03 9.01
C ILE A 35 -11.89 16.04 7.93
N GLY A 36 -12.45 15.59 6.81
CA GLY A 36 -12.79 16.42 5.65
C GLY A 36 -13.82 17.50 5.93
N GLY A 37 -14.71 17.31 6.89
CA GLY A 37 -15.64 18.35 7.33
C GLY A 37 -14.96 19.36 8.25
N GLU A 38 -15.06 19.13 9.56
CA GLU A 38 -14.82 20.19 10.54
C GLU A 38 -13.38 20.71 10.56
N SER A 39 -12.41 19.81 10.44
CA SER A 39 -10.98 20.14 10.57
C SER A 39 -10.41 20.85 9.33
N GLN A 40 -10.97 20.56 8.15
CA GLN A 40 -10.42 21.01 6.86
C GLN A 40 -11.21 22.15 6.19
N ARG A 41 -12.19 22.77 6.88
CA ARG A 41 -13.02 23.88 6.34
C ARG A 41 -12.24 25.06 5.75
N HIS A 42 -11.01 25.28 6.21
CA HIS A 42 -10.17 26.36 5.73
C HIS A 42 -9.75 26.18 4.25
N TYR A 43 -9.60 24.94 3.77
CA TYR A 43 -9.39 24.66 2.34
C TYR A 43 -10.59 25.04 1.48
N LEU A 44 -11.82 24.72 1.93
CA LEU A 44 -13.06 25.13 1.24
C LEU A 44 -13.16 26.65 1.13
N LYS A 45 -12.86 27.35 2.22
CA LYS A 45 -12.87 28.82 2.24
C LYS A 45 -11.86 29.37 1.24
N ALA A 46 -10.63 28.85 1.23
CA ALA A 46 -9.58 29.31 0.33
C ALA A 46 -9.93 29.04 -1.15
N ALA A 47 -10.44 27.84 -1.46
CA ALA A 47 -10.88 27.49 -2.80
C ALA A 47 -12.02 28.40 -3.30
N ARG A 48 -13.00 28.71 -2.44
CA ARG A 48 -14.09 29.63 -2.80
C ARG A 48 -13.60 31.07 -3.05
N GLN A 49 -12.56 31.49 -2.32
CA GLN A 49 -12.02 32.84 -2.43
C GLN A 49 -11.13 33.03 -3.66
N ALA A 50 -10.31 32.04 -4.00
CA ALA A 50 -9.26 32.19 -5.01
C ALA A 50 -8.98 30.93 -5.85
N GLY A 51 -9.92 29.98 -5.90
CA GLY A 51 -9.76 28.74 -6.69
C GLY A 51 -8.51 27.95 -6.33
N LEU A 52 -7.81 27.44 -7.35
CA LEU A 52 -6.55 26.70 -7.18
C LEU A 52 -5.44 27.54 -6.52
N ARG A 53 -5.43 28.87 -6.71
CA ARG A 53 -4.48 29.78 -6.04
C ARG A 53 -4.70 29.82 -4.54
N GLY A 54 -5.95 29.87 -4.09
CA GLY A 54 -6.30 29.81 -2.66
C GLY A 54 -5.89 28.49 -2.02
N LEU A 55 -6.15 27.39 -2.72
CA LEU A 55 -5.72 26.05 -2.32
C LEU A 55 -4.19 25.94 -2.22
N TYR A 56 -3.46 26.42 -3.23
CA TYR A 56 -2.00 26.44 -3.25
C TYR A 56 -1.43 27.18 -2.03
N HIS A 57 -1.89 28.41 -1.74
CA HIS A 57 -1.40 29.17 -0.59
C HIS A 57 -1.68 28.46 0.74
N THR A 58 -2.86 27.86 0.87
CA THR A 58 -3.24 27.13 2.08
C THR A 58 -2.35 25.92 2.29
N TRP A 59 -2.18 25.07 1.26
CA TRP A 59 -1.35 23.87 1.36
C TRP A 59 0.13 24.18 1.58
N VAL A 60 0.66 25.22 0.93
CA VAL A 60 2.03 25.69 1.17
C VAL A 60 2.21 26.08 2.63
N LYS A 61 1.24 26.80 3.22
CA LYS A 61 1.30 27.20 4.62
C LYS A 61 1.21 25.99 5.56
N THR A 62 0.25 25.09 5.35
CA THR A 62 0.10 23.87 6.14
C THR A 62 1.37 23.02 6.08
N GLY A 63 1.95 22.84 4.89
CA GLY A 63 3.16 22.08 4.70
C GLY A 63 4.39 22.69 5.37
N GLN A 64 4.45 24.02 5.53
CA GLN A 64 5.48 24.68 6.33
C GLN A 64 5.27 24.45 7.83
N ASP A 65 4.03 24.55 8.31
CA ASP A 65 3.67 24.39 9.71
C ASP A 65 3.89 22.95 10.22
N GLU A 66 3.71 21.97 9.35
CA GLU A 66 3.90 20.54 9.63
C GLU A 66 5.33 20.04 9.32
N ALA A 67 6.23 20.94 8.89
CA ALA A 67 7.60 20.63 8.51
C ALA A 67 7.71 19.49 7.46
N CYS A 68 6.79 19.50 6.50
CA CYS A 68 6.71 18.49 5.45
C CYS A 68 7.80 18.70 4.39
N ASP A 69 8.29 17.61 3.78
CA ASP A 69 9.17 17.69 2.60
C ASP A 69 8.34 17.50 1.32
N TRP A 70 8.02 18.61 0.66
CA TRP A 70 7.14 18.66 -0.51
C TRP A 70 7.47 19.81 -1.47
N THR A 71 6.93 19.70 -2.68
CA THR A 71 6.88 20.79 -3.68
C THR A 71 5.44 20.92 -4.16
N PHE A 72 4.91 22.15 -4.16
CA PHE A 72 3.65 22.48 -4.82
C PHE A 72 3.97 23.31 -6.06
N THR A 73 3.34 23.00 -7.18
CA THR A 73 3.46 23.77 -8.42
C THR A 73 2.08 24.12 -8.91
N LEU A 74 1.80 25.42 -9.04
CA LEU A 74 0.54 25.93 -9.55
C LEU A 74 0.74 26.56 -10.93
N ASP A 75 -0.01 26.05 -11.90
CA ASP A 75 -0.16 26.64 -13.22
C ASP A 75 -1.64 26.90 -13.51
N GLU A 76 -2.07 28.14 -13.31
CA GLU A 76 -3.47 28.54 -13.51
C GLU A 76 -3.85 28.57 -15.00
N ALA A 77 -2.90 28.81 -15.91
CA ALA A 77 -3.17 28.80 -17.34
C ALA A 77 -3.46 27.38 -17.86
N ARG A 78 -2.84 26.37 -17.23
CA ARG A 78 -3.09 24.95 -17.50
C ARG A 78 -4.18 24.34 -16.61
N ASN A 79 -4.74 25.10 -15.68
CA ASN A 79 -5.72 24.65 -14.67
C ASN A 79 -5.21 23.46 -13.83
N VAL A 80 -3.94 23.50 -13.40
CA VAL A 80 -3.34 22.41 -12.62
C VAL A 80 -2.63 22.95 -11.38
N LEU A 81 -2.97 22.37 -10.22
CA LEU A 81 -2.17 22.42 -9.01
C LEU A 81 -1.58 21.03 -8.77
N ARG A 82 -0.26 20.90 -8.82
CA ARG A 82 0.46 19.65 -8.57
C ARG A 82 1.13 19.68 -7.20
N TRP A 83 1.21 18.53 -6.54
CA TRP A 83 2.05 18.32 -5.37
C TRP A 83 2.93 17.08 -5.52
N ASP A 84 4.12 17.17 -4.96
CA ASP A 84 5.12 16.11 -4.90
C ASP A 84 5.66 16.03 -3.48
N MET A 85 5.27 14.99 -2.75
CA MET A 85 5.62 14.74 -1.35
C MET A 85 6.75 13.73 -1.26
N ARG A 86 7.91 14.14 -0.72
CA ARG A 86 9.07 13.27 -0.45
C ARG A 86 9.04 12.63 0.92
N ARG A 87 8.42 13.30 1.88
CA ARG A 87 8.21 12.79 3.23
C ARG A 87 6.89 13.31 3.78
N CYS A 88 5.86 12.50 3.66
CA CYS A 88 4.57 12.74 4.29
C CYS A 88 4.78 12.91 5.80
N PRO A 89 4.26 13.98 6.43
CA PRO A 89 4.44 14.21 7.86
C PRO A 89 3.85 13.08 8.69
N SER A 90 2.73 12.52 8.22
CA SER A 90 1.97 11.50 8.94
C SER A 90 2.55 10.11 8.72
N LYS A 91 2.58 9.61 7.48
CA LYS A 91 3.15 8.27 7.19
C LYS A 91 4.66 8.22 7.49
N GLY A 92 5.38 9.31 7.23
CA GLY A 92 6.80 9.42 7.56
C GLY A 92 7.06 9.40 9.07
N PHE A 93 6.16 9.96 9.89
CA PHE A 93 6.22 9.81 11.36
C PHE A 93 6.03 8.35 11.78
N LEU A 94 5.01 7.65 11.23
CA LEU A 94 4.77 6.25 11.57
C LEU A 94 5.97 5.36 11.24
N ILE A 95 6.54 5.50 10.04
CA ILE A 95 7.71 4.74 9.61
C ILE A 95 8.92 5.03 10.53
N ALA A 96 9.16 6.30 10.87
CA ALA A 96 10.28 6.70 11.72
C ALA A 96 10.17 6.20 13.17
N HIS A 97 8.96 5.83 13.61
CA HIS A 97 8.68 5.34 14.96
C HIS A 97 8.27 3.86 14.97
N ASP A 98 8.54 3.13 13.89
CA ASP A 98 8.24 1.70 13.76
C ASP A 98 6.76 1.40 14.07
N ARG A 99 5.84 2.14 13.43
CA ARG A 99 4.39 2.00 13.62
C ARG A 99 3.70 1.59 12.32
N ASN A 100 2.79 0.62 12.40
CA ASN A 100 1.97 0.16 11.28
C ASN A 100 0.72 -0.61 11.76
N ALA A 101 -0.20 0.09 12.42
CA ALA A 101 -1.40 -0.45 13.06
C ALA A 101 -2.66 -0.39 12.17
N ASP A 102 -2.73 0.49 11.17
CA ASP A 102 -3.83 0.52 10.19
C ASP A 102 -3.32 0.19 8.79
N GLU A 103 -4.13 -0.58 8.06
CA GLU A 103 -3.80 -1.18 6.78
C GLU A 103 -3.83 -0.23 5.59
N ASP A 104 -4.68 0.81 5.61
CA ASP A 104 -4.91 1.72 4.48
C ASP A 104 -4.55 3.16 4.84
N TYR A 105 -3.52 3.32 5.68
CA TYR A 105 -3.25 4.61 6.30
C TYR A 105 -3.13 5.76 5.28
N CYS A 106 -2.53 5.56 4.11
CA CYS A 106 -2.36 6.63 3.12
C CYS A 106 -3.68 7.06 2.44
N ASP A 107 -4.68 6.19 2.38
CA ASP A 107 -5.96 6.47 1.70
C ASP A 107 -6.77 7.55 2.42
N HIS A 108 -6.51 7.81 3.70
CA HIS A 108 -7.22 8.86 4.44
C HIS A 108 -7.12 10.22 3.74
N CYS A 109 -5.98 10.55 3.12
CA CYS A 109 -5.79 11.80 2.38
C CYS A 109 -6.84 11.94 1.28
N MET A 110 -6.98 10.91 0.44
CA MET A 110 -7.99 10.91 -0.63
C MET A 110 -9.41 10.83 -0.08
N GLY A 111 -9.60 10.03 0.98
CA GLY A 111 -10.87 9.83 1.66
C GLY A 111 -11.49 11.14 2.20
N TRP A 112 -10.67 12.10 2.62
CA TRP A 112 -11.16 13.42 3.04
C TRP A 112 -11.06 14.49 1.94
N MET A 113 -10.00 14.49 1.11
CA MET A 113 -9.78 15.53 0.11
C MET A 113 -10.81 15.51 -1.00
N ILE A 114 -11.12 14.32 -1.53
CA ILE A 114 -12.03 14.17 -2.67
C ILE A 114 -13.43 14.72 -2.35
N PRO A 115 -14.13 14.27 -1.28
CA PRO A 115 -15.46 14.80 -0.96
C PRO A 115 -15.46 16.27 -0.53
N LEU A 116 -14.36 16.76 0.06
CA LEU A 116 -14.22 18.19 0.38
C LEU A 116 -14.12 19.03 -0.90
N LEU A 117 -13.21 18.69 -1.81
CA LEU A 117 -12.93 19.49 -3.00
C LEU A 117 -14.08 19.47 -4.01
N ASP A 118 -14.84 18.38 -4.05
CA ASP A 118 -16.03 18.26 -4.88
C ASP A 118 -17.04 19.39 -4.62
N GLN A 119 -17.19 19.82 -3.36
CA GLN A 119 -18.11 20.90 -2.94
C GLN A 119 -17.77 22.28 -3.52
N VAL A 120 -16.58 22.44 -4.11
CA VAL A 120 -16.10 23.70 -4.70
C VAL A 120 -15.74 23.54 -6.18
N GLY A 121 -16.18 22.43 -6.80
CA GLY A 121 -15.93 22.17 -8.23
C GLY A 121 -14.48 21.88 -8.56
N VAL A 122 -13.69 21.41 -7.59
CA VAL A 122 -12.31 20.96 -7.77
C VAL A 122 -12.27 19.44 -7.65
N GLU A 123 -11.45 18.79 -8.45
CA GLU A 123 -11.17 17.36 -8.29
C GLU A 123 -9.68 17.09 -8.12
N VAL A 124 -9.39 16.01 -7.39
CA VAL A 124 -8.12 15.32 -7.50
C VAL A 124 -8.16 14.52 -8.81
N TRP A 125 -7.41 14.99 -9.80
CA TRP A 125 -7.41 14.42 -11.14
C TRP A 125 -6.59 13.14 -11.18
N GLU A 126 -5.38 13.19 -10.65
CA GLU A 126 -4.48 12.04 -10.52
C GLU A 126 -3.84 12.05 -9.14
N HIS A 127 -3.61 10.87 -8.57
CA HIS A 127 -2.82 10.72 -7.36
C HIS A 127 -2.20 9.33 -7.31
N GLU A 128 -0.95 9.25 -6.88
CA GLU A 128 -0.32 7.98 -6.52
C GLU A 128 0.46 8.12 -5.23
N HIS A 129 0.60 7.03 -4.50
CA HIS A 129 1.47 6.94 -3.33
C HIS A 129 2.08 5.55 -3.19
N ASN A 130 3.32 5.47 -2.72
CA ASN A 130 4.08 4.21 -2.61
C ASN A 130 4.05 3.56 -1.22
N HIS A 131 3.20 4.08 -0.32
CA HIS A 131 3.08 3.67 1.09
C HIS A 131 4.36 3.78 1.94
N LEU A 132 5.43 4.36 1.41
CA LEU A 132 6.67 4.66 2.14
C LEU A 132 6.81 6.16 2.47
N GLY A 133 5.67 6.86 2.54
CA GLY A 133 5.64 8.29 2.83
C GLY A 133 5.94 9.18 1.62
N GLN A 134 5.97 8.64 0.40
CA GLN A 134 6.04 9.43 -0.83
C GLN A 134 4.70 9.39 -1.56
N CYS A 135 4.28 10.54 -2.10
CA CYS A 135 3.10 10.63 -2.95
C CYS A 135 3.19 11.81 -3.91
N TRP A 136 2.41 11.78 -4.98
CA TRP A 136 2.14 12.95 -5.82
C TRP A 136 0.68 13.01 -6.18
N GLY A 137 0.24 14.15 -6.68
CA GLY A 137 -1.03 14.23 -7.36
C GLY A 137 -1.26 15.58 -8.00
N THR A 138 -2.37 15.67 -8.71
CA THR A 138 -2.82 16.87 -9.40
C THR A 138 -4.26 17.18 -9.02
N MET A 139 -4.54 18.47 -8.91
CA MET A 139 -5.88 19.01 -8.76
C MET A 139 -6.19 19.95 -9.89
N ARG A 140 -7.46 19.94 -10.31
CA ARG A 140 -7.97 20.84 -11.34
C ARG A 140 -9.39 21.28 -11.03
N ARG A 141 -9.79 22.43 -11.58
CA ARG A 141 -11.22 22.76 -11.63
C ARG A 141 -11.93 21.90 -12.66
N LYS A 142 -13.11 21.39 -12.33
CA LYS A 142 -13.92 20.51 -13.20
C LYS A 142 -14.51 21.23 -14.41
N ASP A 143 -14.71 22.54 -14.31
CA ASP A 143 -15.37 23.36 -15.32
C ASP A 143 -14.43 23.96 -16.37
N LEU A 144 -13.12 23.67 -16.27
CA LEU A 144 -12.10 24.20 -17.17
C LEU A 144 -11.29 23.07 -17.82
N PRO A 145 -10.87 23.23 -19.09
CA PRO A 145 -9.92 22.31 -19.71
C PRO A 145 -8.61 22.34 -18.93
N SER A 146 -7.94 21.20 -18.88
CA SER A 146 -6.68 21.05 -18.14
C SER A 146 -5.65 20.33 -19.00
N HIS A 147 -4.39 20.67 -18.81
CA HIS A 147 -3.27 20.08 -19.54
C HIS A 147 -2.25 19.51 -18.56
N PRO A 148 -1.65 18.34 -18.85
CA PRO A 148 -0.58 17.80 -18.02
C PRO A 148 0.53 18.82 -17.77
N LEU A 149 1.07 18.80 -16.56
CA LEU A 149 2.13 19.70 -16.13
C LEU A 149 3.45 18.94 -16.05
N GLU A 150 4.41 19.34 -16.88
CA GLU A 150 5.81 18.94 -16.70
C GLU A 150 6.40 19.74 -15.53
N VAL A 151 6.91 19.04 -14.53
CA VAL A 151 7.54 19.65 -13.37
C VAL A 151 9.00 19.25 -13.25
N GLU A 152 9.80 20.17 -12.71
CA GLU A 152 11.20 19.91 -12.39
C GLU A 152 11.31 18.89 -11.25
N ALA A 153 10.56 19.14 -10.16
CA ALA A 153 10.47 18.28 -8.99
C ALA A 153 9.37 17.23 -9.18
N ASP A 154 9.69 16.13 -9.86
CA ASP A 154 8.81 14.96 -9.99
C ASP A 154 9.26 13.86 -9.02
N ILE A 155 8.47 13.56 -8.00
CA ILE A 155 8.80 12.55 -6.99
C ILE A 155 9.01 11.16 -7.60
N ARG A 156 8.41 10.88 -8.76
CA ARG A 156 8.56 9.58 -9.44
C ARG A 156 9.99 9.35 -9.95
N ARG A 157 10.81 10.41 -10.04
CA ARG A 157 12.24 10.33 -10.38
C ARG A 157 13.12 10.00 -9.16
N ASP A 158 12.58 10.06 -7.94
CA ASP A 158 13.32 9.66 -6.74
C ASP A 158 13.50 8.14 -6.73
N PRO A 159 14.74 7.61 -6.57
CA PRO A 159 14.98 6.16 -6.56
C PRO A 159 14.14 5.40 -5.52
N ARG A 160 13.77 6.05 -4.40
CA ARG A 160 12.94 5.44 -3.35
C ARG A 160 11.50 5.23 -3.81
N TRP A 161 11.03 5.94 -4.84
CA TRP A 161 9.67 5.79 -5.37
C TRP A 161 9.35 4.35 -5.78
N ASN A 162 10.36 3.64 -6.28
CA ASN A 162 10.27 2.28 -6.76
C ASN A 162 10.32 1.22 -5.66
N THR A 163 10.54 1.65 -4.43
CA THR A 163 10.55 0.81 -3.25
C THR A 163 9.19 0.98 -2.56
N GLY A 164 8.42 -0.10 -2.38
CA GLY A 164 7.01 -0.02 -1.90
C GLY A 164 5.98 -0.48 -2.93
N PHE A 165 4.73 -0.62 -2.50
CA PHE A 165 3.58 -0.89 -3.37
C PHE A 165 2.84 0.41 -3.69
N VAL A 166 2.20 0.49 -4.86
CA VAL A 166 1.57 1.72 -5.34
C VAL A 166 0.07 1.57 -5.36
N ASP A 167 -0.60 2.54 -4.74
CA ASP A 167 -2.00 2.82 -5.00
C ASP A 167 -2.11 4.00 -5.97
N ARG A 168 -3.07 3.90 -6.87
CA ARG A 168 -3.38 4.94 -7.86
C ARG A 168 -4.83 5.38 -7.73
N TRP A 169 -5.04 6.67 -7.93
CA TRP A 169 -6.34 7.31 -8.01
C TRP A 169 -6.43 8.13 -9.29
N GLU A 170 -7.55 8.01 -9.99
CA GLU A 170 -7.85 8.76 -11.21
C GLU A 170 -9.29 9.27 -11.14
N GLY A 171 -9.50 10.56 -11.37
CA GLY A 171 -10.83 11.18 -11.31
C GLY A 171 -11.55 10.94 -9.98
N GLY A 172 -10.81 11.00 -8.87
CA GLY A 172 -11.34 10.73 -7.53
C GLY A 172 -11.71 9.26 -7.26
N ARG A 173 -11.26 8.30 -8.08
CA ARG A 173 -11.52 6.87 -7.88
C ARG A 173 -10.23 6.08 -7.76
N LYS A 174 -10.15 5.22 -6.73
CA LYS A 174 -9.04 4.28 -6.56
C LYS A 174 -9.05 3.26 -7.70
N GLN A 175 -7.89 2.96 -8.25
CA GLN A 175 -7.70 2.06 -9.38
C GLN A 175 -7.31 0.66 -8.89
N PRO A 176 -7.56 -0.42 -9.66
CA PRO A 176 -7.13 -1.75 -9.29
C PRO A 176 -5.60 -1.86 -9.16
N LEU A 177 -5.13 -2.59 -8.16
CA LEU A 177 -3.70 -2.78 -7.88
C LEU A 177 -2.98 -3.58 -8.97
N MET A 178 -3.66 -4.62 -9.48
CA MET A 178 -3.16 -5.49 -10.53
C MET A 178 -4.28 -5.75 -11.54
N PRO A 179 -4.58 -4.79 -12.46
CA PRO A 179 -5.71 -4.90 -13.38
C PRO A 179 -5.68 -6.14 -14.28
N GLU A 180 -4.50 -6.70 -14.54
CA GLU A 180 -4.34 -7.95 -15.30
C GLU A 180 -4.75 -9.21 -14.50
N ALA A 181 -4.81 -9.12 -13.17
CA ALA A 181 -5.06 -10.25 -12.26
C ALA A 181 -6.39 -10.14 -11.50
N SER A 182 -6.81 -8.94 -11.09
CA SER A 182 -8.05 -8.70 -10.34
C SER A 182 -8.53 -7.25 -10.47
N ALA A 183 -9.82 -7.02 -10.27
CA ALA A 183 -10.44 -5.70 -10.15
C ALA A 183 -10.28 -5.08 -8.75
N ALA A 184 -9.62 -5.78 -7.81
CA ALA A 184 -9.42 -5.33 -6.45
C ALA A 184 -8.58 -4.05 -6.37
N ILE A 185 -9.11 -3.08 -5.63
CA ILE A 185 -8.49 -1.77 -5.31
C ILE A 185 -7.81 -1.76 -3.94
N ASP A 186 -7.86 -2.88 -3.23
CA ASP A 186 -7.35 -3.09 -1.88
C ASP A 186 -6.52 -4.38 -1.87
N PRO A 187 -5.31 -4.39 -1.29
CA PRO A 187 -4.46 -5.58 -1.28
C PRO A 187 -5.12 -6.78 -0.61
N CYS A 188 -5.99 -6.59 0.38
CA CYS A 188 -6.68 -7.71 1.04
C CYS A 188 -7.61 -8.44 0.06
N HIS A 189 -8.42 -7.71 -0.69
CA HIS A 189 -9.28 -8.29 -1.73
C HIS A 189 -8.46 -8.92 -2.86
N LEU A 190 -7.36 -8.30 -3.28
CA LEU A 190 -6.47 -8.87 -4.29
C LEU A 190 -5.91 -10.24 -3.85
N LEU A 191 -5.49 -10.37 -2.60
CA LEU A 191 -5.00 -11.63 -2.04
C LEU A 191 -6.10 -12.69 -1.99
N VAL A 192 -7.31 -12.33 -1.55
CA VAL A 192 -8.46 -13.25 -1.51
C VAL A 192 -8.84 -13.69 -2.93
N ASP A 193 -8.93 -12.76 -3.88
CA ASP A 193 -9.26 -13.04 -5.28
C ASP A 193 -8.22 -13.96 -5.92
N TRP A 194 -6.92 -13.66 -5.73
CA TRP A 194 -5.84 -14.45 -6.30
C TRP A 194 -5.91 -15.90 -5.84
N PHE A 195 -6.23 -16.14 -4.58
CA PHE A 195 -6.35 -17.48 -3.99
C PHE A 195 -7.79 -18.02 -3.98
N ALA A 196 -8.71 -17.41 -4.72
CA ALA A 196 -10.10 -17.86 -4.78
C ALA A 196 -10.18 -19.32 -5.28
N GLY A 197 -11.00 -20.13 -4.61
CA GLY A 197 -11.15 -21.56 -4.90
C GLY A 197 -10.11 -22.47 -4.24
N CYS A 198 -9.17 -21.91 -3.45
CA CYS A 198 -8.27 -22.71 -2.63
C CYS A 198 -8.98 -23.15 -1.33
N ASP A 199 -9.03 -24.46 -1.09
CA ASP A 199 -9.64 -25.03 0.14
C ASP A 199 -8.63 -25.04 1.31
N ARG A 200 -7.35 -25.18 1.01
CA ARG A 200 -6.24 -25.24 1.97
C ARG A 200 -5.01 -24.53 1.44
N PHE A 201 -4.12 -24.18 2.36
CA PHE A 201 -2.83 -23.56 2.03
C PHE A 201 -1.68 -24.42 2.54
N LEU A 202 -0.74 -24.72 1.65
CA LEU A 202 0.52 -25.36 2.00
C LEU A 202 1.59 -24.30 2.14
N VAL A 203 2.24 -24.29 3.31
CA VAL A 203 3.38 -23.39 3.57
C VAL A 203 4.68 -24.16 3.31
N VAL A 204 5.47 -23.67 2.35
CA VAL A 204 6.79 -24.19 2.01
C VAL A 204 7.83 -23.15 2.39
N ALA A 205 8.32 -23.25 3.61
CA ALA A 205 9.42 -22.44 4.12
C ALA A 205 10.70 -23.27 4.15
N ASP A 206 11.84 -22.61 4.02
CA ASP A 206 13.13 -23.25 4.24
C ASP A 206 13.21 -23.76 5.68
N GLU A 207 13.52 -25.05 5.85
CA GLU A 207 13.97 -25.59 7.14
C GLU A 207 15.38 -25.01 7.42
N PRO A 208 15.71 -24.68 8.69
CA PRO A 208 17.07 -24.30 9.05
C PRO A 208 18.05 -25.41 8.62
N VAL A 209 19.21 -25.00 8.10
CA VAL A 209 20.18 -25.81 7.35
C VAL A 209 20.79 -26.97 8.17
N ASP A 210 20.45 -27.08 9.46
CA ASP A 210 21.05 -28.06 10.37
C ASP A 210 20.63 -29.52 10.10
N ASP A 211 19.57 -29.78 9.31
CA ASP A 211 19.13 -31.14 8.93
C ASP A 211 19.09 -31.34 7.39
N ALA A 212 20.26 -31.45 6.78
CA ALA A 212 20.42 -31.67 5.33
C ALA A 212 19.81 -32.99 4.81
N GLU A 213 19.47 -33.95 5.68
CA GLU A 213 18.89 -35.25 5.29
C GLU A 213 17.36 -35.22 5.06
N ALA A 214 16.64 -34.18 5.48
CA ALA A 214 15.17 -34.11 5.36
C ALA A 214 14.66 -33.59 3.99
N CYS A 215 15.54 -33.21 3.06
CA CYS A 215 15.16 -32.44 1.87
C CYS A 215 14.61 -33.26 0.68
N SER A 216 14.39 -34.58 0.80
CA SER A 216 14.11 -35.45 -0.36
C SER A 216 12.64 -35.81 -0.60
N THR A 217 11.72 -35.48 0.30
CA THR A 217 10.28 -35.76 0.10
C THR A 217 9.46 -34.49 0.23
N MET A 218 9.33 -33.75 -0.87
CA MET A 218 8.19 -32.84 -1.04
C MET A 218 6.91 -33.64 -0.78
N PRO A 219 6.01 -33.18 0.10
CA PRO A 219 4.76 -33.89 0.38
C PRO A 219 4.08 -34.21 -0.95
N SER A 220 3.74 -35.49 -1.15
CA SER A 220 3.22 -35.99 -2.42
C SER A 220 2.02 -35.13 -2.84
N ILE A 221 2.22 -34.43 -3.96
CA ILE A 221 1.25 -33.70 -4.78
C ILE A 221 -0.04 -33.33 -4.03
N ALA A 222 -0.02 -32.13 -3.45
CA ALA A 222 -1.19 -31.38 -3.00
C ALA A 222 -2.37 -31.46 -3.98
N ASP A 223 -3.60 -31.39 -3.47
CA ASP A 223 -4.81 -31.32 -4.29
C ASP A 223 -4.71 -30.13 -5.28
N LYS A 224 -5.38 -30.20 -6.43
CA LYS A 224 -5.47 -29.04 -7.36
C LYS A 224 -6.16 -27.85 -6.71
N ARG A 225 -6.90 -28.07 -5.61
CA ARG A 225 -7.55 -27.03 -4.81
C ARG A 225 -6.69 -26.48 -3.68
N ASP A 226 -5.44 -26.88 -3.55
CA ASP A 226 -4.55 -26.33 -2.52
C ASP A 226 -3.76 -25.14 -3.08
N GLY A 227 -3.84 -24.00 -2.39
CA GLY A 227 -2.96 -22.85 -2.61
C GLY A 227 -1.57 -23.12 -2.02
N VAL A 228 -0.53 -22.58 -2.64
CA VAL A 228 0.85 -22.74 -2.13
C VAL A 228 1.43 -21.38 -1.76
N LEU A 229 1.90 -21.29 -0.53
CA LEU A 229 2.58 -20.13 0.02
C LEU A 229 4.03 -20.52 0.31
N MET A 230 5.00 -19.82 -0.26
CA MET A 230 6.40 -20.21 -0.14
C MET A 230 7.32 -19.02 0.11
N THR A 231 8.45 -19.30 0.75
CA THR A 231 9.56 -18.33 0.85
C THR A 231 10.25 -18.18 -0.50
N ASP A 232 10.98 -17.08 -0.70
CA ASP A 232 11.80 -16.85 -1.89
C ASP A 232 12.85 -17.96 -2.10
N ARG A 233 13.49 -18.42 -1.02
CA ARG A 233 14.48 -19.50 -1.07
C ARG A 233 13.85 -20.84 -1.47
N ALA A 234 12.68 -21.18 -0.91
CA ALA A 234 11.94 -22.38 -1.31
C ALA A 234 11.49 -22.30 -2.78
N TYR A 235 11.08 -21.11 -3.22
CA TYR A 235 10.76 -20.84 -4.62
C TYR A 235 11.99 -20.99 -5.52
N LEU A 236 13.20 -20.65 -5.08
CA LEU A 236 14.40 -20.83 -5.90
C LEU A 236 14.74 -22.32 -6.08
N ARG A 237 14.64 -23.12 -5.02
CA ARG A 237 15.00 -24.55 -5.04
C ARG A 237 14.00 -25.44 -5.77
N SER A 238 12.74 -25.02 -5.86
CA SER A 238 11.68 -25.86 -6.44
C SER A 238 10.86 -25.10 -7.48
N LEU A 239 10.29 -25.80 -8.45
CA LEU A 239 9.24 -25.24 -9.31
C LEU A 239 7.91 -25.81 -8.84
N PRO A 240 6.88 -24.98 -8.61
CA PRO A 240 5.53 -25.49 -8.49
C PRO A 240 5.17 -26.22 -9.79
N SER A 241 5.02 -27.53 -9.71
CA SER A 241 4.49 -28.34 -10.81
C SER A 241 2.96 -28.19 -10.85
N GLY A 242 2.43 -27.58 -11.92
CA GLY A 242 0.98 -27.44 -12.17
C GLY A 242 0.46 -26.00 -12.10
N GLY A 243 -0.73 -25.76 -12.67
CA GLY A 243 -1.44 -24.47 -12.70
C GLY A 243 -2.06 -24.08 -11.36
N ARG A 244 -1.24 -23.98 -10.32
CA ARG A 244 -1.64 -23.65 -8.95
C ARG A 244 -1.53 -22.15 -8.71
N GLN A 245 -2.40 -21.61 -7.86
CA GLN A 245 -2.24 -20.29 -7.25
C GLN A 245 -1.06 -20.36 -6.27
N VAL A 246 0.05 -19.71 -6.63
CA VAL A 246 1.27 -19.68 -5.81
C VAL A 246 1.53 -18.25 -5.36
N GLY A 247 1.83 -18.08 -4.08
CA GLY A 247 2.37 -16.84 -3.51
C GLY A 247 3.79 -17.05 -3.03
N VAL A 248 4.70 -16.15 -3.40
CA VAL A 248 6.10 -16.16 -2.96
C VAL A 248 6.33 -14.94 -2.08
N LEU A 249 6.56 -15.18 -0.78
CA LEU A 249 6.96 -14.17 0.18
C LEU A 249 8.45 -13.91 0.06
N MET A 250 8.79 -12.68 -0.26
CA MET A 250 10.16 -12.18 -0.13
C MET A 250 10.29 -11.56 1.25
N GLY A 251 11.28 -12.02 2.01
CA GLY A 251 11.67 -11.37 3.24
C GLY A 251 12.31 -10.02 3.01
N HIS A 252 12.77 -9.44 4.11
CA HIS A 252 13.45 -8.14 4.12
C HIS A 252 14.89 -8.20 3.60
N GLY A 253 15.48 -9.40 3.53
CA GLY A 253 16.84 -9.61 3.01
C GLY A 253 16.88 -9.60 1.49
N SER A 254 17.75 -8.79 0.89
CA SER A 254 17.91 -8.67 -0.56
C SER A 254 18.79 -9.75 -1.21
N GLU A 255 19.31 -10.67 -0.41
CA GLU A 255 20.40 -11.59 -0.82
C GLU A 255 20.06 -12.50 -2.00
N ASN A 256 18.79 -12.86 -2.16
CA ASN A 256 18.32 -13.73 -3.25
C ASN A 256 17.60 -12.98 -4.37
N LEU A 257 17.48 -11.65 -4.27
CA LEU A 257 16.57 -10.88 -5.10
C LEU A 257 16.90 -10.98 -6.60
N GLY A 258 18.19 -10.98 -6.97
CA GLY A 258 18.62 -11.14 -8.36
C GLY A 258 18.36 -12.53 -8.94
N GLN A 259 18.51 -13.59 -8.12
CA GLN A 259 18.20 -14.96 -8.54
C GLN A 259 16.69 -15.15 -8.70
N LEU A 260 15.91 -14.61 -7.75
CA LEU A 260 14.45 -14.63 -7.81
C LEU A 260 13.94 -13.89 -9.05
N ALA A 261 14.47 -12.71 -9.34
CA ALA A 261 14.12 -11.95 -10.53
C ALA A 261 14.37 -12.74 -11.82
N SER A 262 15.56 -13.36 -11.92
CA SER A 262 15.93 -14.18 -13.07
C SER A 262 14.97 -15.36 -13.26
N LYS A 263 14.64 -16.08 -12.18
CA LYS A 263 13.70 -17.21 -12.22
C LYS A 263 12.26 -16.78 -12.54
N TYR A 264 11.81 -15.68 -11.94
CA TYR A 264 10.48 -15.12 -12.15
C TYR A 264 10.27 -14.71 -13.62
N LEU A 265 11.24 -13.99 -14.19
CA LEU A 265 11.18 -13.52 -15.58
C LEU A 265 11.25 -14.67 -16.60
N ALA A 266 12.00 -15.73 -16.29
CA ALA A 266 12.06 -16.95 -17.08
C ALA A 266 10.81 -17.83 -16.96
N THR A 267 9.93 -17.57 -15.99
CA THR A 267 8.66 -18.29 -15.83
C THR A 267 7.60 -17.70 -16.77
N ASP A 268 6.88 -18.56 -17.49
CA ASP A 268 5.75 -18.18 -18.35
C ASP A 268 4.76 -17.27 -17.62
N LYS A 269 4.23 -16.24 -18.29
CA LYS A 269 3.40 -15.20 -17.68
C LYS A 269 2.23 -15.80 -16.85
N ASP A 270 1.54 -16.79 -17.40
CA ASP A 270 0.38 -17.45 -16.77
C ASP A 270 0.75 -18.40 -15.63
N ARG A 271 2.05 -18.62 -15.40
CA ARG A 271 2.59 -19.49 -14.34
C ARG A 271 3.40 -18.72 -13.30
N ARG A 272 3.52 -17.40 -13.45
CA ARG A 272 4.25 -16.56 -12.49
C ARG A 272 3.50 -16.56 -11.16
N PRO A 273 4.22 -16.73 -10.03
CA PRO A 273 3.59 -16.61 -8.72
C PRO A 273 3.19 -15.16 -8.44
N LEU A 274 2.27 -14.97 -7.50
CA LEU A 274 2.06 -13.67 -6.88
C LEU A 274 3.26 -13.36 -5.98
N LEU A 275 3.91 -12.23 -6.23
CA LEU A 275 4.98 -11.73 -5.41
C LEU A 275 4.38 -11.05 -4.16
N LEU A 276 4.82 -11.46 -2.99
CA LEU A 276 4.30 -11.01 -1.69
C LEU A 276 5.43 -10.38 -0.87
N HIS A 277 5.15 -9.30 -0.15
CA HIS A 277 6.12 -8.69 0.76
C HIS A 277 5.41 -8.11 1.98
N PRO A 278 5.99 -8.19 3.20
CA PRO A 278 5.33 -7.66 4.38
C PRO A 278 5.40 -6.12 4.46
N TYR A 279 6.46 -5.48 3.97
CA TYR A 279 6.67 -4.03 4.13
C TYR A 279 6.61 -3.57 5.60
N LEU A 280 7.32 -4.29 6.48
CA LEU A 280 7.49 -3.85 7.87
C LEU A 280 8.07 -2.42 7.93
N PRO A 281 7.55 -1.57 8.85
CA PRO A 281 8.03 -0.21 9.00
C PRO A 281 9.52 -0.19 9.42
N GLY A 282 10.20 0.91 9.11
CA GLY A 282 11.62 1.10 9.45
C GLY A 282 12.62 0.19 8.73
N ARG A 283 12.18 -0.77 7.90
CA ARG A 283 13.07 -1.66 7.16
C ARG A 283 13.53 -1.04 5.84
N THR A 284 14.71 -1.45 5.39
CA THR A 284 15.25 -1.03 4.09
C THR A 284 14.32 -1.51 2.99
N ALA A 285 13.84 -0.58 2.19
CA ALA A 285 12.95 -0.89 1.09
C ALA A 285 13.77 -1.36 -0.13
N LEU A 286 13.22 -2.34 -0.85
CA LEU A 286 13.86 -2.97 -2.00
C LEU A 286 13.33 -2.36 -3.31
N ASP A 287 14.22 -2.10 -4.27
CA ASP A 287 13.83 -1.65 -5.62
C ASP A 287 13.58 -2.85 -6.53
N TRP A 288 12.33 -3.31 -6.53
CA TRP A 288 11.85 -4.42 -7.35
C TRP A 288 11.95 -4.10 -8.85
N THR A 289 11.65 -2.86 -9.21
CA THR A 289 11.51 -2.44 -10.60
C THR A 289 12.85 -2.37 -11.32
N ALA A 290 13.94 -2.05 -10.60
CA ALA A 290 15.30 -2.09 -11.13
C ALA A 290 15.70 -3.49 -11.64
N LEU A 291 15.03 -4.54 -11.16
CA LEU A 291 15.25 -5.92 -11.58
C LEU A 291 14.16 -6.45 -12.53
N GLY A 292 13.27 -5.57 -13.00
CA GLY A 292 12.16 -5.94 -13.88
C GLY A 292 11.04 -6.72 -13.18
N LEU A 293 11.04 -6.79 -11.84
CA LEU A 293 9.97 -7.42 -11.08
C LEU A 293 8.78 -6.46 -10.91
N PRO A 294 7.54 -6.98 -10.88
CA PRO A 294 6.41 -6.18 -10.41
C PRO A 294 6.58 -5.88 -8.92
N ARG A 295 5.95 -4.79 -8.46
CA ARG A 295 5.91 -4.46 -7.02
C ARG A 295 5.13 -5.56 -6.28
N PRO A 296 5.70 -6.16 -5.22
CA PRO A 296 5.01 -7.20 -4.46
C PRO A 296 3.77 -6.68 -3.75
N VAL A 297 2.75 -7.54 -3.63
CA VAL A 297 1.52 -7.27 -2.89
C VAL A 297 1.80 -7.26 -1.39
N PRO A 298 1.36 -6.23 -0.65
CA PRO A 298 1.55 -6.16 0.79
C PRO A 298 0.68 -7.19 1.51
N ILE A 299 1.27 -7.97 2.42
CA ILE A 299 0.50 -8.98 3.19
C ILE A 299 0.03 -8.48 4.55
N LEU A 300 0.72 -7.50 5.14
CA LEU A 300 0.38 -7.00 6.48
C LEU A 300 -1.04 -6.44 6.60
N PRO A 301 -1.59 -5.71 5.61
CA PRO A 301 -3.01 -5.31 5.62
C PRO A 301 -3.94 -6.45 6.02
N LEU A 302 -3.87 -7.56 5.28
CA LEU A 302 -4.72 -8.72 5.49
C LEU A 302 -4.48 -9.37 6.85
N LEU A 303 -3.21 -9.48 7.28
CA LEU A 303 -2.87 -10.05 8.58
C LEU A 303 -3.40 -9.19 9.74
N ILE A 304 -3.35 -7.86 9.62
CA ILE A 304 -3.87 -6.93 10.62
C ILE A 304 -5.40 -7.00 10.64
N ARG A 305 -6.05 -6.96 9.46
CA ARG A 305 -7.52 -7.03 9.33
C ARG A 305 -8.11 -8.29 9.96
N THR A 306 -7.43 -9.43 9.80
CA THR A 306 -7.84 -10.74 10.32
C THR A 306 -7.32 -11.06 11.72
N GLY A 307 -6.65 -10.09 12.37
CA GLY A 307 -6.07 -10.27 13.70
C GLY A 307 -4.95 -11.31 13.79
N GLN A 308 -4.36 -11.69 12.65
CA GLN A 308 -3.22 -12.62 12.59
C GLN A 308 -1.87 -11.94 12.87
N TYR A 309 -1.82 -10.60 12.84
CA TYR A 309 -0.64 -9.82 13.16
C TYR A 309 -0.99 -8.50 13.85
N VAL A 310 -0.19 -8.15 14.85
CA VAL A 310 -0.19 -6.83 15.47
C VAL A 310 1.27 -6.36 15.48
N HIS A 311 1.52 -5.22 14.85
CA HIS A 311 2.85 -4.64 14.85
C HIS A 311 3.17 -4.07 16.24
N LEU A 312 4.30 -4.48 16.81
CA LEU A 312 4.79 -4.02 18.09
C LEU A 312 6.12 -3.28 17.86
N PRO A 313 6.15 -1.95 17.99
CA PRO A 313 7.35 -1.15 17.72
C PRO A 313 8.55 -1.65 18.54
N GLY A 314 9.69 -1.85 17.88
CA GLY A 314 10.95 -2.27 18.51
C GLY A 314 11.08 -3.76 18.81
N ASN A 315 10.04 -4.57 18.54
CA ASN A 315 10.15 -6.03 18.63
C ASN A 315 10.96 -6.58 17.45
N ALA A 316 11.48 -7.81 17.62
CA ALA A 316 12.10 -8.55 16.53
C ALA A 316 11.10 -8.78 15.38
N ASP A 317 11.60 -8.77 14.15
CA ASP A 317 10.80 -9.06 12.98
C ASP A 317 10.27 -10.50 13.04
N PRO A 318 9.01 -10.75 12.65
CA PRO A 318 8.54 -12.10 12.45
C PRO A 318 9.35 -12.75 11.32
N ASP A 319 9.70 -14.03 11.50
CA ASP A 319 10.28 -14.79 10.42
C ASP A 319 9.26 -15.04 9.29
N GLU A 320 9.76 -15.39 8.11
CA GLU A 320 8.93 -15.61 6.92
C GLU A 320 7.98 -16.79 7.08
N ARG A 321 8.38 -17.83 7.83
CA ARG A 321 7.53 -19.02 8.08
C ARG A 321 6.31 -18.64 8.89
N PHE A 322 6.49 -17.82 9.92
CA PHE A 322 5.40 -17.25 10.70
C PHE A 322 4.46 -16.42 9.82
N LEU A 323 5.01 -15.51 9.00
CA LEU A 323 4.21 -14.64 8.13
C LEU A 323 3.39 -15.45 7.12
N LEU A 324 3.97 -16.48 6.49
CA LEU A 324 3.25 -17.35 5.56
C LEU A 324 2.16 -18.19 6.25
N ALA A 325 2.45 -18.71 7.44
CA ALA A 325 1.45 -19.45 8.22
C ALA A 325 0.29 -18.53 8.66
N ALA A 326 0.60 -17.29 9.06
CA ALA A 326 -0.40 -16.28 9.37
C ALA A 326 -1.25 -15.92 8.15
N LEU A 327 -0.62 -15.77 6.98
CA LEU A 327 -1.31 -15.48 5.72
C LEU A 327 -2.24 -16.63 5.31
N GLY A 328 -1.78 -17.88 5.40
CA GLY A 328 -2.63 -19.04 5.12
C GLY A 328 -3.86 -19.09 6.02
N ARG A 329 -3.72 -18.81 7.32
CA ARG A 329 -4.87 -18.71 8.24
C ARG A 329 -5.79 -17.53 7.89
N ALA A 330 -5.23 -16.37 7.56
CA ALA A 330 -6.00 -15.19 7.17
C ALA A 330 -6.85 -15.45 5.91
N LEU A 331 -6.27 -16.07 4.88
CA LEU A 331 -6.97 -16.43 3.64
C LEU A 331 -8.07 -17.48 3.86
N GLN A 332 -7.96 -18.31 4.90
CA GLN A 332 -9.01 -19.29 5.26
C GLN A 332 -10.18 -18.68 6.03
N GLN A 333 -10.03 -17.47 6.58
CA GLN A 333 -11.14 -16.79 7.24
C GLN A 333 -12.13 -16.31 6.18
N LYS A 334 -13.22 -17.08 6.00
CA LYS A 334 -14.31 -16.79 5.04
C LYS A 334 -15.00 -15.44 5.24
N SER A 335 -14.76 -14.74 6.35
CA SER A 335 -15.53 -13.57 6.78
C SER A 335 -15.11 -12.24 6.16
N LEU A 336 -14.14 -12.22 5.24
CA LEU A 336 -13.69 -10.96 4.63
C LEU A 336 -14.60 -10.45 3.51
N THR A 337 -15.48 -11.30 2.98
CA THR A 337 -16.36 -10.95 1.85
C THR A 337 -17.68 -10.30 2.28
N ASP A 338 -17.98 -10.29 3.58
CA ASP A 338 -19.31 -9.94 4.09
C ASP A 338 -19.34 -8.60 4.86
N SER A 339 -18.24 -7.84 4.90
CA SER A 339 -18.10 -6.64 5.73
C SER A 339 -17.70 -5.38 4.99
#